data_AF-A0A6L3ERB6-F1
#
_entry.id   AF-A0A6L3ERB6-F1
#
_cell.length_a   1.000
_cell.length_b   1.000
_cell.length_c   1.000
_cell.angle_alpha   90.00
_cell.angle_beta   90.00
_cell.angle_gamma   90.00
#
_symmetry.space_group_name_H-M   'P 1'
#
loop_
_entity.id
_entity.type
_entity.pdbx_description
1 polymer ?
#
loop_
_entity_poly.entity_id
_entity_poly.type
_entity_poly.pdbx_seq_one_letter_code
_entity_poly.pdbx_strand_id
1 'polypeptide(L)'
;MKRHRANAFAVIEQLDFSILDEWIQDSKNALNLNLEDEVASKQVLYDAIEQLSDNQRRIVLDFYFEGRALPQIAEDLHVSVNTLYKRHFDALKQLRKIFELNQLNK
;
A
#
# COMPACT_ATOMS: atom_id res chain seq x y z
N MET A 1 -46.60 -21.09 -26.07
CA MET A 1 -45.75 -20.56 -24.99
C MET A 1 -44.63 -19.71 -25.58
N LYS A 2 -44.73 -18.38 -25.52
CA LYS A 2 -43.65 -17.46 -25.91
C LYS A 2 -43.13 -16.82 -24.62
N ARG A 3 -41.91 -17.18 -24.20
CA ARG A 3 -41.23 -16.52 -23.08
C ARG A 3 -40.70 -15.18 -23.60
N HIS A 4 -41.33 -14.08 -23.21
CA HIS A 4 -40.73 -12.75 -23.32
C HIS A 4 -39.49 -12.70 -22.43
N ARG A 5 -38.30 -12.82 -23.02
CA ARG A 5 -37.08 -12.28 -22.45
C ARG A 5 -36.97 -10.84 -22.91
N ALA A 6 -37.54 -9.92 -22.13
CA ALA A 6 -37.23 -8.51 -22.27
C ALA A 6 -36.23 -8.12 -21.18
N ASN A 7 -35.16 -7.45 -21.63
CA ASN A 7 -34.43 -6.40 -20.91
C ASN A 7 -33.63 -6.78 -19.67
N ALA A 8 -32.46 -7.38 -19.89
CA ALA A 8 -31.28 -7.06 -19.08
C ALA A 8 -30.38 -5.99 -19.75
N PHE A 9 -30.53 -5.76 -21.05
CA PHE A 9 -29.66 -4.87 -21.83
C PHE A 9 -30.07 -3.38 -21.83
N ALA A 10 -31.27 -3.06 -21.34
CA ALA A 10 -31.80 -1.69 -21.36
C ALA A 10 -31.46 -0.86 -20.10
N VAL A 11 -30.73 -1.43 -19.12
CA VAL A 11 -30.43 -0.74 -17.86
C VAL A 11 -29.20 0.17 -17.98
N ILE A 12 -28.31 -0.08 -18.95
CA ILE A 12 -27.03 0.65 -19.06
C ILE A 12 -27.19 1.99 -19.80
N GLU A 13 -28.19 2.14 -20.67
CA GLU A 13 -28.42 3.38 -21.45
C GLU A 13 -28.94 4.58 -20.63
N GLN A 14 -29.23 4.41 -19.34
CA GLN A 14 -29.72 5.48 -18.46
C GLN A 14 -28.72 5.88 -17.36
N LEU A 15 -27.48 5.39 -17.42
CA LEU A 15 -26.43 5.90 -16.54
C LEU A 15 -26.03 7.29 -17.01
N ASP A 16 -26.64 8.30 -16.41
CA ASP A 16 -26.21 9.68 -16.54
C ASP A 16 -24.79 9.81 -15.99
N PHE A 17 -23.83 10.01 -16.90
CA PHE A 17 -22.42 10.16 -16.55
C PHE A 17 -22.17 11.32 -15.59
N SER A 18 -23.05 12.32 -15.53
CA SER A 18 -22.94 13.42 -14.56
C SER A 18 -23.21 12.97 -13.12
N ILE A 19 -24.16 12.05 -12.92
CA ILE A 19 -24.45 11.45 -11.61
C ILE A 19 -23.27 10.56 -11.18
N LEU A 20 -22.67 9.84 -12.13
CA LEU A 20 -21.48 9.03 -11.85
C LEU A 20 -20.28 9.90 -11.45
N ASP A 21 -20.06 11.02 -12.13
CA ASP A 21 -18.99 11.97 -11.79
C ASP A 21 -19.22 12.62 -10.42
N GLU A 22 -20.46 12.97 -10.10
CA GLU A 22 -20.84 13.50 -8.78
C GLU A 22 -20.59 12.45 -7.69
N TRP A 23 -20.96 11.19 -7.91
CA TRP A 23 -20.72 10.10 -6.96
C TRP A 23 -19.24 9.77 -6.79
N ILE A 24 -18.45 9.82 -7.88
CA ILE A 24 -16.99 9.64 -7.82
C ILE A 24 -16.37 10.80 -7.05
N GLN A 25 -16.81 12.03 -7.28
CA GLN A 25 -16.29 13.20 -6.60
C GLN A 25 -16.66 13.20 -5.11
N ASP A 26 -17.89 12.83 -4.78
CA ASP A 26 -18.35 12.71 -3.39
C ASP A 26 -17.63 11.55 -2.68
N SER A 27 -17.36 10.45 -3.38
CA SER A 27 -16.52 9.36 -2.86
C SER A 27 -15.07 9.79 -2.61
N LYS A 28 -14.47 10.58 -3.52
CA LYS A 28 -13.12 11.14 -3.33
C LYS A 28 -13.06 12.10 -2.14
N ASN A 29 -14.10 12.93 -1.99
CA ASN A 29 -14.23 13.87 -0.88
C ASN A 29 -14.46 13.15 0.46
N ALA A 30 -15.33 12.13 0.49
CA ALA A 30 -15.61 11.31 1.67
C ALA A 30 -14.40 10.48 2.12
N LEU A 31 -13.50 10.12 1.20
CA LEU A 31 -12.22 9.47 1.49
C LEU A 31 -11.10 10.44 1.86
N ASN A 32 -11.33 11.76 1.77
CA ASN A 32 -10.34 12.82 2.03
C ASN A 32 -8.97 12.53 1.40
N LEU A 33 -8.97 11.99 0.17
CA LEU A 33 -7.77 11.66 -0.59
C LEU A 33 -7.23 12.94 -1.22
N ASN A 34 -6.54 13.74 -0.41
CA ASN A 34 -5.72 14.80 -0.96
C ASN A 34 -4.51 14.13 -1.62
N LEU A 35 -4.58 13.94 -2.95
CA LEU A 35 -3.57 13.22 -3.73
C LEU A 35 -2.16 13.76 -3.49
N GLU A 36 -2.04 15.06 -3.22
CA GLU A 36 -0.77 15.71 -2.85
C GLU A 36 -0.26 15.23 -1.49
N ASP A 37 -1.14 15.09 -0.49
CA ASP A 37 -0.79 14.55 0.83
C ASP A 37 -0.44 13.06 0.75
N GLU A 38 -1.11 12.29 -0.12
CA GLU A 38 -0.80 10.88 -0.35
C GLU A 38 0.58 10.70 -1.00
N VAL A 39 0.89 11.50 -2.03
CA VAL A 39 2.20 11.48 -2.70
C VAL A 39 3.30 11.94 -1.72
N ALA A 40 3.06 13.03 -0.97
CA ALA A 40 4.00 13.51 0.04
C ALA A 40 4.21 12.50 1.18
N SER A 41 3.17 11.77 1.57
CA SER A 41 3.25 10.71 2.59
C SER A 41 4.04 9.49 2.09
N LYS A 42 3.82 9.09 0.82
CA LYS A 42 4.58 8.02 0.17
C LYS A 42 6.07 8.36 0.05
N GLN A 43 6.40 9.58 -0.36
CA GLN A 43 7.80 10.00 -0.49
C GLN A 43 8.54 9.92 0.86
N VAL A 44 7.93 10.40 1.94
CA VAL A 44 8.53 10.33 3.28
C VAL A 44 8.79 8.89 3.73
N LEU A 45 7.91 7.94 3.35
CA LEU A 45 8.13 6.52 3.62
C LEU A 45 9.31 5.98 2.82
N TYR A 46 9.41 6.29 1.53
CA TYR A 46 10.54 5.86 0.70
C TYR A 46 11.87 6.41 1.22
N ASP A 47 11.92 7.70 1.56
CA ASP A 47 13.10 8.33 2.15
C ASP A 47 13.49 7.67 3.48
N ALA A 48 12.51 7.24 4.28
CA ALA A 48 12.77 6.52 5.52
C ALA A 48 13.30 5.10 5.29
N ILE A 49 12.81 4.41 4.26
CA ILE A 49 13.30 3.09 3.85
C ILE A 49 14.74 3.19 3.33
N GLU A 50 15.08 4.23 2.57
CA GLU A 50 16.43 4.44 2.04
C GLU A 50 17.49 4.64 3.13
N GLN A 51 17.10 5.21 4.26
CA GLN A 51 17.96 5.44 5.43
C GLN A 51 18.18 4.20 6.31
N LEU A 52 17.46 3.10 6.08
CA LEU A 52 17.72 1.83 6.76
C LEU A 52 19.09 1.26 6.34
N SER A 53 19.70 0.45 7.22
CA SER A 53 20.86 -0.35 6.81
C SER A 53 20.48 -1.32 5.69
N ASP A 54 21.44 -1.72 4.84
CA ASP A 54 21.19 -2.61 3.70
C ASP A 54 20.44 -3.89 4.08
N ASN A 55 20.82 -4.50 5.21
CA ASN A 55 20.17 -5.70 5.72
C ASN A 55 18.71 -5.45 6.14
N GLN A 56 18.43 -4.33 6.80
CA GLN A 56 17.07 -3.98 7.23
C GLN A 56 16.20 -3.59 6.03
N ARG A 57 16.74 -2.78 5.13
CA ARG A 57 16.08 -2.36 3.88
C ARG A 57 15.69 -3.56 3.04
N ARG A 58 16.62 -4.51 2.84
CA ARG A 58 16.35 -5.75 2.10
C ARG A 58 15.19 -6.53 2.70
N ILE A 59 15.16 -6.72 4.02
CA ILE A 59 14.07 -7.44 4.69
C ILE A 59 12.71 -6.75 4.48
N VAL A 60 12.67 -5.41 4.57
CA VAL A 60 11.44 -4.64 4.36
C VAL A 60 10.95 -4.74 2.92
N LEU A 61 11.84 -4.58 1.94
CA LEU A 61 11.50 -4.69 0.52
C LEU A 61 11.01 -6.09 0.18
N ASP A 62 11.74 -7.12 0.62
CA ASP A 62 11.42 -8.50 0.34
C ASP A 62 10.05 -8.92 0.89
N PHE A 63 9.72 -8.48 2.11
CA PHE A 63 8.48 -8.88 2.76
C PHE A 63 7.26 -8.07 2.27
N TYR A 64 7.38 -6.74 2.21
CA TYR A 64 6.23 -5.87 1.96
C TYR A 64 6.03 -5.51 0.48
N PHE A 65 7.09 -5.47 -0.31
CA PHE A 65 7.03 -5.07 -1.73
C PHE A 65 7.07 -6.28 -2.65
N GLU A 66 7.93 -7.25 -2.37
CA GLU A 66 8.04 -8.50 -3.14
C GLU A 66 7.10 -9.61 -2.63
N GLY A 67 6.42 -9.40 -1.49
CA GLY A 67 5.45 -10.35 -0.93
C GLY A 67 6.05 -11.67 -0.45
N ARG A 68 7.35 -11.73 -0.18
CA ARG A 68 8.06 -12.95 0.22
C ARG A 68 7.83 -13.26 1.69
N ALA A 69 7.72 -14.55 2.02
CA ALA A 69 7.54 -14.96 3.40
C ALA A 69 8.88 -14.91 4.17
N LEU A 70 8.83 -14.54 5.46
CA LEU A 70 10.03 -14.50 6.31
C LEU A 70 10.84 -15.81 6.31
N PRO A 71 10.25 -17.01 6.34
CA PRO A 71 11.04 -18.25 6.22
C PRO A 71 11.86 -18.32 4.92
N GLN A 72 11.29 -17.91 3.77
CA GLN A 72 11.98 -17.91 2.48
C GLN A 72 13.15 -16.91 2.47
N ILE A 73 12.92 -15.72 3.02
CA ILE A 73 13.97 -14.69 3.14
C ILE A 73 15.10 -15.18 4.07
N ALA A 74 14.78 -15.98 5.10
CA ALA A 74 15.76 -16.50 6.03
C ALA A 74 16.68 -17.54 5.36
N GLU A 75 16.10 -18.39 4.50
CA GLU A 75 16.83 -19.35 3.67
C GLU A 75 17.81 -18.63 2.73
N ASP A 76 17.35 -17.62 2.00
CA ASP A 76 18.16 -16.83 1.07
C ASP A 76 19.31 -16.07 1.75
N LEU A 77 19.07 -15.62 2.99
CA LEU A 77 20.07 -14.91 3.79
C LEU A 77 20.96 -15.86 4.61
N HIS A 78 20.72 -17.17 4.53
CA HIS A 78 21.42 -18.21 5.31
C HIS A 78 21.41 -17.92 6.83
N VAL A 79 20.26 -17.51 7.36
CA VAL A 79 20.05 -17.28 8.80
C VAL A 79 18.89 -18.13 9.33
N SER A 80 18.84 -18.33 10.65
CA SER A 80 17.68 -18.98 11.24
C SER A 80 16.42 -18.11 11.08
N VAL A 81 15.27 -18.76 10.93
CA VAL A 81 13.97 -18.08 10.84
C VAL A 81 13.74 -17.16 12.06
N ASN A 82 14.13 -17.61 13.26
CA ASN A 82 14.04 -16.80 14.49
C ASN A 82 14.93 -15.55 14.43
N THR A 83 16.14 -15.68 13.89
CA THR A 83 17.03 -14.54 13.65
C THR A 83 16.39 -13.55 12.67
N LEU A 84 15.76 -14.04 11.62
CA LEU A 84 15.09 -13.16 10.67
C LEU A 84 13.88 -12.45 11.29
N TYR A 85 13.03 -13.14 12.07
CA TYR A 85 11.93 -12.50 12.79
C TYR A 85 12.42 -11.34 13.66
N LYS A 86 13.53 -11.55 14.39
CA LYS A 86 14.16 -10.49 15.18
C LYS A 86 14.66 -9.34 14.30
N ARG A 87 15.38 -9.64 13.22
CA ARG A 87 15.88 -8.61 12.29
C ARG A 87 14.74 -7.82 11.62
N HIS A 88 13.65 -8.47 11.28
CA HIS A 88 12.44 -7.85 10.74
C HIS A 88 11.81 -6.91 11.78
N PHE A 89 11.67 -7.36 13.04
CA PHE A 89 11.20 -6.49 14.13
C PHE A 89 12.11 -5.28 14.33
N ASP A 90 13.43 -5.49 14.38
CA ASP A 90 14.41 -4.41 14.54
C ASP A 90 14.38 -3.43 13.35
N ALA A 91 14.19 -3.93 12.13
CA ALA A 91 14.02 -3.11 10.92
C ALA A 91 12.78 -2.22 11.03
N LEU A 92 11.63 -2.75 11.44
CA LEU A 92 10.40 -1.97 11.62
C LEU A 92 10.52 -0.94 12.73
N LYS A 93 11.18 -1.29 13.84
CA LYS A 93 11.45 -0.35 14.93
C LYS A 93 12.32 0.81 14.46
N GLN A 94 13.36 0.52 13.68
CA GLN A 94 14.23 1.55 13.12
C GLN A 94 13.52 2.39 12.06
N LEU A 95 12.73 1.76 11.19
CA LEU A 95 11.94 2.45 10.16
C LEU A 95 10.98 3.45 10.79
N ARG A 96 10.25 3.05 11.85
CA ARG A 96 9.37 3.94 12.62
C ARG A 96 10.13 5.17 13.13
N LYS A 97 11.28 4.95 13.77
CA LYS A 97 12.11 6.04 14.31
C LYS A 97 12.52 7.03 13.22
N ILE A 98 12.99 6.54 12.08
CA ILE A 98 13.40 7.39 10.96
C ILE A 98 12.20 8.14 10.39
N PHE A 99 11.07 7.45 10.19
CA PHE A 99 9.86 8.04 9.65
C PHE A 99 9.33 9.17 10.53
N GLU A 100 9.28 8.97 11.86
CA GLU A 100 8.91 10.02 12.82
C GLU A 100 9.87 11.22 12.77
N LEU A 101 11.17 10.99 12.65
CA LEU A 101 12.16 12.08 12.48
C LEU A 101 11.96 12.84 11.17
N ASN A 102 11.71 12.14 10.06
CA ASN A 102 11.46 12.77 8.77
C ASN A 102 10.17 13.61 8.76
N GLN A 103 9.17 13.22 9.55
CA GLN A 103 7.93 14.00 9.71
C GLN A 103 8.11 15.27 10.54
N LEU A 104 9.01 15.25 11.54
CA LEU A 104 9.27 16.38 12.43
C LEU A 104 10.18 17.45 11.82
N ASN A 105 10.96 17.09 10.80
CA ASN A 105 11.90 18.00 10.12
C ASN A 105 11.29 18.71 8.89
N LYS A 106 9.96 18.71 8.74
CA LYS A 106 9.23 19.43 7.67
C LYS A 106 8.93 20.87 8.06
#